data_AF-A0A960SLQ5-F1
#
_entry.id   AF-A0A960SLQ5-F1
#
_cell.length_a   1.000
_cell.length_b   1.000
_cell.length_c   1.000
_cell.angle_alpha   90.00
_cell.angle_beta   90.00
_cell.angle_gamma   90.00
#
_symmetry.space_group_name_H-M   'P 1'
#
loop_
_entity.id
_entity.type
_entity.pdbx_description
1 polymer ?
#
loop_
_entity_poly.entity_id
_entity_poly.type
_entity_poly.pdbx_seq_one_letter_code
_entity_poly.pdbx_strand_id
1 'polypeptide(L)'
;MNKQQLATKIWESANQMRSKIEANEYKDYILGFIFYKYLSDKLVRFAKREGFSDAELRTLSEEDAETVDHIKGNIGYFIAYQHLFSTWIEQKGDFDVSHVRDALSAFSRLIHPNHKRLFEVIFKTLETGLSKL
;
A
#
# COMPACT_ATOMS: atom_id res chain seq x y z
N MET A 1 1.91 -1.94 -20.95
CA MET A 1 2.34 -2.78 -19.81
C MET A 1 1.15 -3.62 -19.38
N ASN A 2 1.24 -4.95 -19.45
CA ASN A 2 0.07 -5.84 -19.34
C ASN A 2 -0.17 -6.24 -17.87
N LYS A 3 -1.45 -6.31 -17.44
CA LYS A 3 -1.87 -6.66 -16.06
C LYS A 3 -1.22 -7.96 -15.55
N GLN A 4 -0.87 -8.87 -16.47
CA GLN A 4 -0.18 -10.12 -16.20
C GLN A 4 1.27 -9.95 -15.72
N GLN A 5 2.05 -9.02 -16.29
CA GLN A 5 3.44 -8.81 -15.89
C GLN A 5 3.56 -8.22 -14.48
N LEU A 6 2.56 -7.44 -14.08
CA LEU A 6 2.47 -6.90 -12.73
C LEU A 6 2.15 -7.99 -11.71
N ALA A 7 1.18 -8.85 -12.03
CA ALA A 7 0.90 -10.03 -11.22
C ALA A 7 2.17 -10.88 -11.08
N THR A 8 2.92 -11.12 -12.16
CA THR A 8 4.17 -11.88 -12.12
C THR A 8 5.22 -11.26 -11.21
N LYS A 9 5.41 -9.93 -11.22
CA LYS A 9 6.44 -9.27 -10.39
C LYS A 9 6.10 -9.24 -8.91
N ILE A 10 4.83 -8.98 -8.58
CA ILE A 10 4.34 -9.09 -7.19
C ILE A 10 4.47 -10.53 -6.72
N TRP A 11 4.14 -11.47 -7.62
CA TRP A 11 4.28 -12.89 -7.37
C TRP A 11 5.75 -13.27 -7.20
N GLU A 12 6.70 -12.75 -7.98
CA GLU A 12 8.14 -12.96 -7.86
C GLU A 12 8.71 -12.39 -6.55
N SER A 13 8.35 -11.17 -6.16
CA SER A 13 8.72 -10.60 -4.85
C SER A 13 8.12 -11.40 -3.70
N ALA A 14 6.87 -11.84 -3.81
CA ALA A 14 6.26 -12.74 -2.84
C ALA A 14 6.89 -14.15 -2.88
N ASN A 15 7.38 -14.62 -4.03
CA ASN A 15 8.06 -15.91 -4.19
C ASN A 15 9.47 -15.86 -3.59
N GLN A 16 10.14 -14.71 -3.59
CA GLN A 16 11.37 -14.49 -2.82
C GLN A 16 11.11 -14.57 -1.31
N MET A 17 9.92 -14.14 -0.84
CA MET A 17 9.48 -14.32 0.56
C MET A 17 9.07 -15.76 0.88
N ARG A 18 8.62 -16.55 -0.12
CA ARG A 18 8.18 -17.95 0.01
C ARG A 18 9.28 -18.90 0.50
N SER A 19 10.56 -18.61 0.28
CA SER A 19 11.66 -19.46 0.77
C SER A 19 11.85 -19.39 2.29
N LYS A 20 11.23 -18.41 2.96
CA LYS A 20 11.35 -18.15 4.40
C LYS A 20 10.03 -18.33 5.18
N ILE A 21 8.94 -18.70 4.50
CA ILE A 21 7.58 -18.68 5.06
C ILE A 21 6.88 -20.02 4.82
N GLU A 22 6.19 -20.53 5.84
CA GLU A 22 5.33 -21.72 5.76
C GLU A 22 4.20 -21.53 4.74
N ALA A 23 3.95 -22.52 3.88
CA ALA A 23 3.02 -22.42 2.74
C ALA A 23 1.57 -22.04 3.12
N ASN A 24 1.16 -22.31 4.37
CA ASN A 24 -0.12 -21.91 4.93
C ASN A 24 -0.24 -20.38 5.13
N GLU A 25 0.83 -19.73 5.59
CA GLU A 25 0.84 -18.30 5.91
C GLU A 25 0.91 -17.41 4.64
N TYR A 26 1.41 -17.97 3.53
CA TYR A 26 1.53 -17.27 2.24
C TYR A 26 0.20 -16.72 1.72
N LYS A 27 -0.91 -17.46 1.95
CA LYS A 27 -2.26 -17.05 1.50
C LYS A 27 -2.71 -15.75 2.16
N ASP A 28 -2.46 -15.59 3.45
CA ASP A 28 -2.89 -14.39 4.18
C ASP A 28 -2.04 -13.19 3.80
N TYR A 29 -0.75 -13.40 3.49
CA TYR A 29 0.13 -12.32 3.01
C TYR A 29 -0.25 -11.82 1.63
N ILE A 30 -0.51 -12.73 0.67
CA ILE A 30 -0.90 -12.31 -0.68
C ILE A 30 -2.24 -11.57 -0.68
N LEU A 31 -3.19 -11.97 0.18
CA LEU A 31 -4.46 -11.25 0.35
C LEU A 31 -4.24 -9.84 0.91
N GLY A 32 -3.35 -9.68 1.90
CA GLY A 32 -2.95 -8.37 2.42
C GLY A 32 -2.37 -7.46 1.33
N PHE A 33 -1.44 -7.97 0.51
CA PHE A 33 -0.86 -7.20 -0.60
C PHE A 33 -1.87 -6.86 -1.70
N ILE A 34 -2.75 -7.79 -2.08
CA ILE A 34 -3.82 -7.53 -3.06
C ILE A 34 -4.74 -6.42 -2.56
N PHE A 35 -5.09 -6.46 -1.28
CA PHE A 35 -5.94 -5.44 -0.67
C PHE A 35 -5.23 -4.08 -0.58
N TYR A 36 -3.96 -4.05 -0.16
CA TYR A 36 -3.15 -2.83 -0.15
C TYR A 36 -3.03 -2.20 -1.54
N LYS A 37 -2.82 -3.03 -2.58
CA LYS A 37 -2.84 -2.57 -3.97
C LYS A 37 -4.19 -1.95 -4.33
N TYR A 38 -5.30 -2.58 -3.95
CA TYR A 38 -6.63 -2.03 -4.19
C TYR A 38 -6.81 -0.66 -3.54
N LEU A 39 -6.35 -0.48 -2.30
CA LEU A 39 -6.40 0.80 -1.60
C LEU A 39 -5.53 1.88 -2.26
N SER A 40 -4.31 1.51 -2.67
CA SER A 40 -3.41 2.40 -3.44
C SER A 40 -4.08 2.86 -4.73
N ASP A 41 -4.60 1.92 -5.52
CA ASP A 41 -5.27 2.23 -6.78
C ASP A 41 -6.53 3.10 -6.57
N LYS A 42 -7.26 2.88 -5.47
CA LYS A 42 -8.44 3.69 -5.12
C LYS A 42 -8.05 5.14 -4.79
N LEU A 43 -6.94 5.36 -4.05
CA LEU A 43 -6.44 6.70 -3.78
C LEU A 43 -6.02 7.41 -5.07
N VAL A 44 -5.24 6.74 -5.92
CA VAL A 44 -4.82 7.32 -7.20
C VAL A 44 -6.02 7.67 -8.09
N ARG A 45 -7.03 6.78 -8.17
CA ARG A 45 -8.27 7.08 -8.90
C ARG A 45 -9.03 8.26 -8.31
N PHE A 46 -9.07 8.37 -6.98
CA PHE A 46 -9.69 9.49 -6.31
C PHE A 46 -8.98 10.80 -6.67
N ALA A 47 -7.67 10.88 -6.46
CA ALA A 47 -6.87 12.07 -6.76
C ALA A 47 -6.97 12.48 -8.25
N LYS A 48 -6.92 11.52 -9.18
CA LYS A 48 -7.12 11.81 -10.61
C LYS A 48 -8.51 12.37 -10.92
N ARG A 49 -9.55 11.94 -10.20
CA ARG A 49 -10.91 12.47 -10.34
C ARG A 49 -11.03 13.89 -9.79
N GLU A 50 -10.26 14.22 -8.75
CA GLU A 50 -10.12 15.57 -8.21
C GLU A 50 -9.28 16.49 -9.11
N GLY A 51 -8.69 15.97 -10.20
CA GLY A 51 -7.93 16.74 -11.17
C GLY A 51 -6.42 16.70 -11.01
N PHE A 52 -5.88 15.89 -10.09
CA PHE A 52 -4.43 15.77 -9.89
C PHE A 52 -3.76 15.20 -11.15
N SER A 53 -2.76 15.91 -11.64
CA SER A 53 -1.83 15.45 -12.68
C SER A 53 -0.88 14.38 -12.14
N ASP A 54 -0.24 13.65 -13.05
CA ASP A 54 0.78 12.65 -12.67
C ASP A 54 1.99 13.28 -11.95
N ALA A 55 2.25 14.57 -12.17
CA ALA A 55 3.30 15.31 -11.47
C ALA A 55 2.89 15.62 -10.02
N GLU A 56 1.64 16.06 -9.80
CA GLU A 56 1.10 16.32 -8.45
C GLU A 56 0.93 15.03 -7.65
N LEU A 57 0.60 13.91 -8.29
CA LEU A 57 0.59 12.62 -7.63
C LEU A 57 1.95 12.26 -7.02
N ARG A 58 3.05 12.61 -7.69
CA ARG A 58 4.42 12.37 -7.22
C ARG A 58 4.80 13.20 -6.00
N THR A 59 4.09 14.31 -5.76
CA THR A 59 4.32 15.18 -4.61
C THR A 59 3.38 14.88 -3.44
N LEU A 60 2.51 13.87 -3.53
CA LEU A 60 1.65 13.46 -2.42
C LEU A 60 2.50 12.97 -1.24
N SER A 61 2.56 13.78 -0.18
CA SER A 61 3.30 13.49 1.05
C SER A 61 2.44 13.75 2.29
N GLU A 62 2.91 13.31 3.46
CA GLU A 62 2.26 13.59 4.75
C GLU A 62 2.40 15.06 5.20
N GLU A 63 3.26 15.85 4.52
CA GLU A 63 3.55 17.24 4.90
C GLU A 63 2.44 18.20 4.48
N ASP A 64 1.69 17.86 3.43
CA ASP A 64 0.53 18.62 2.98
C ASP A 64 -0.73 18.19 3.76
N ALA A 65 -0.91 18.78 4.93
CA ALA A 65 -2.02 18.48 5.83
C ALA A 65 -3.40 18.70 5.17
N GLU A 66 -3.53 19.70 4.29
CA GLU A 66 -4.79 20.01 3.61
C GLU A 66 -5.19 18.89 2.65
N THR A 67 -4.25 18.47 1.79
CA THR A 67 -4.48 17.36 0.86
C THR A 67 -4.71 16.04 1.61
N VAL A 68 -3.93 15.79 2.67
CA VAL A 68 -4.07 14.60 3.50
C VAL A 68 -5.47 14.51 4.11
N ASP A 69 -5.96 15.59 4.73
CA ASP A 69 -7.27 15.60 5.37
C ASP A 69 -8.43 15.56 4.37
N HIS A 70 -8.29 16.23 3.21
CA HIS A 70 -9.27 16.13 2.12
C HIS A 70 -9.44 14.69 1.63
N ILE A 71 -8.33 14.00 1.32
CA ILE A 71 -8.37 12.61 0.85
C ILE A 71 -8.93 11.70 1.96
N LYS A 72 -8.44 11.83 3.19
CA LYS A 72 -8.95 11.05 4.34
C LYS A 72 -10.44 11.23 4.55
N GLY A 73 -10.94 12.47 4.48
CA GLY A 73 -12.36 12.79 4.64
C GLY A 73 -13.25 12.09 3.59
N ASN A 74 -12.73 11.92 2.37
CA ASN A 74 -13.48 11.36 1.26
C ASN A 74 -13.37 9.83 1.12
N ILE A 75 -12.19 9.25 1.31
CA ILE A 75 -11.96 7.80 1.09
C ILE A 75 -11.58 7.01 2.33
N GLY A 76 -11.36 7.70 3.46
CA GLY A 76 -11.18 7.11 4.79
C GLY A 76 -9.74 6.86 5.21
N TYR A 77 -8.76 7.13 4.36
CA TYR A 77 -7.33 6.92 4.62
C TYR A 77 -6.49 7.76 3.66
N PHE A 78 -5.19 7.89 3.93
CA PHE A 78 -4.21 8.44 3.00
C PHE A 78 -3.00 7.52 2.86
N ILE A 79 -2.41 7.50 1.66
CA ILE A 79 -1.17 6.79 1.33
C ILE A 79 -0.29 7.77 0.56
N ALA A 80 0.87 8.12 1.12
CA ALA A 80 1.84 8.98 0.45
C ALA A 80 2.41 8.32 -0.82
N TYR A 81 2.89 9.12 -1.77
CA TYR A 81 3.39 8.63 -3.05
C TYR A 81 4.44 7.54 -2.89
N GLN A 82 5.40 7.71 -1.97
CA GLN A 82 6.45 6.72 -1.69
C GLN A 82 5.92 5.36 -1.20
N HIS A 83 4.70 5.34 -0.65
CA HIS A 83 4.04 4.16 -0.12
C HIS A 83 2.98 3.59 -1.08
N LEU A 84 2.78 4.19 -2.26
CA LEU A 84 1.87 3.65 -3.26
C LEU A 84 2.44 2.37 -3.86
N PHE A 85 1.54 1.42 -4.12
CA PHE A 85 1.90 0.16 -4.75
C PHE A 85 2.60 0.36 -6.11
N SER A 86 2.18 1.35 -6.91
CA SER A 86 2.82 1.70 -8.18
C SER A 86 4.27 2.13 -8.00
N THR A 87 4.56 2.88 -6.94
CA THR A 87 5.91 3.39 -6.66
C THR A 87 6.86 2.26 -6.31
N TRP A 88 6.41 1.26 -5.54
CA TRP A 88 7.20 0.06 -5.25
C TRP A 88 7.54 -0.73 -6.52
N ILE A 89 6.62 -0.79 -7.48
CA ILE A 89 6.85 -1.47 -8.76
C ILE A 89 7.92 -0.73 -9.59
N GLU A 90 7.91 0.60 -9.53
CA GLU A 90 8.85 1.47 -10.25
C GLU A 90 10.27 1.40 -9.67
N GLN A 91 10.43 1.20 -8.36
CA GLN A 91 11.71 1.11 -7.65
C GLN A 91 12.58 -0.14 -7.95
N LYS A 92 12.21 -0.94 -8.96
CA LYS A 92 12.91 -2.13 -9.50
C LYS A 92 14.27 -2.47 -8.83
N GLY A 93 14.24 -3.27 -7.76
CA GLY A 93 15.43 -3.86 -7.14
C GLY A 93 15.79 -3.33 -5.75
N ASP A 94 15.40 -2.10 -5.41
CA ASP A 94 15.61 -1.51 -4.06
C ASP A 94 14.46 -1.76 -3.08
N PHE A 95 13.39 -2.42 -3.54
CA PHE A 95 12.24 -2.72 -2.70
C PHE A 95 12.53 -3.87 -1.72
N ASP A 96 12.48 -3.56 -0.44
CA ASP A 96 12.59 -4.50 0.69
C ASP A 96 11.37 -4.41 1.64
N VAL A 97 11.20 -5.45 2.47
CA VAL A 97 10.15 -5.59 3.51
C VAL A 97 10.05 -4.38 4.44
N SER A 98 11.16 -3.70 4.73
CA SER A 98 11.17 -2.44 5.49
C SER A 98 10.20 -1.40 4.93
N HIS A 99 10.18 -1.18 3.61
CA HIS A 99 9.25 -0.24 2.97
C HIS A 99 7.78 -0.59 3.17
N VAL A 100 7.47 -1.90 3.24
CA VAL A 100 6.10 -2.36 3.51
C VAL A 100 5.74 -2.08 4.96
N ARG A 101 6.64 -2.38 5.91
CA ARG A 101 6.40 -2.09 7.33
C ARG A 101 6.17 -0.60 7.56
N ASP A 102 6.99 0.25 6.95
CA ASP A 102 6.85 1.71 7.04
C ASP A 102 5.50 2.17 6.47
N ALA A 103 5.11 1.64 5.32
CA ALA A 103 3.84 1.97 4.70
C ALA A 103 2.61 1.50 5.49
N LEU A 104 2.64 0.32 6.10
CA LEU A 104 1.55 -0.18 6.94
C LEU A 104 1.44 0.63 8.25
N SER A 105 2.58 1.01 8.82
CA SER A 105 2.64 1.93 9.96
C SER A 105 2.07 3.31 9.61
N ALA A 106 2.49 3.88 8.47
CA ALA A 106 1.96 5.16 7.96
C ALA A 106 0.46 5.07 7.69
N PHE A 107 0.01 4.02 7.01
CA PHE A 107 -1.41 3.78 6.74
C PHE A 107 -2.22 3.78 8.03
N SER A 108 -1.79 3.02 9.04
CA SER A 108 -2.49 2.92 10.33
C SER A 108 -2.60 4.27 11.06
N ARG A 109 -1.60 5.14 10.96
CA ARG A 109 -1.65 6.51 11.51
C ARG A 109 -2.58 7.44 10.71
N LEU A 110 -2.70 7.21 9.40
CA LEU A 110 -3.40 8.08 8.46
C LEU A 110 -4.83 7.63 8.12
N ILE A 111 -5.42 6.76 8.94
CA ILE A 111 -6.85 6.41 8.84
C ILE A 111 -7.69 7.58 9.36
N HIS A 112 -8.75 7.93 8.62
CA HIS A 112 -9.75 8.88 9.10
C HIS A 112 -10.52 8.31 10.30
N PRO A 113 -10.79 9.08 11.36
CA PRO A 113 -11.47 8.60 12.57
C PRO A 113 -12.77 7.80 12.30
N ASN A 114 -13.62 8.30 11.38
CA ASN A 114 -14.87 7.63 10.99
C ASN A 114 -14.69 6.26 10.32
N HIS A 115 -13.50 5.97 9.80
CA HIS A 115 -13.18 4.71 9.12
C HIS A 115 -12.26 3.80 9.96
N LYS A 116 -11.89 4.24 11.17
CA LYS A 116 -10.96 3.51 12.04
C LYS A 116 -11.42 2.08 12.30
N ARG A 117 -12.72 1.89 12.63
CA ARG A 117 -13.29 0.56 12.85
C ARG A 117 -13.16 -0.40 11.67
N LEU A 118 -13.09 0.12 10.44
CA LEU A 118 -12.98 -0.71 9.23
C LEU A 118 -11.53 -1.09 8.93
N PHE A 119 -10.58 -0.20 9.22
CA PHE A 119 -9.21 -0.34 8.73
C PHE A 119 -8.15 -0.61 9.81
N GLU A 120 -8.42 -0.32 11.09
CA GLU A 120 -7.42 -0.34 12.18
C GLU A 120 -6.63 -1.65 12.33
N VAL A 121 -7.24 -2.79 11.99
CA VAL A 121 -6.61 -4.10 12.13
C VAL A 121 -6.48 -4.86 10.80
N ILE A 122 -6.77 -4.21 9.68
CA ILE A 122 -6.93 -4.91 8.40
C ILE A 122 -5.63 -5.51 7.87
N PHE A 123 -4.48 -4.95 8.28
CA PHE A 123 -3.15 -5.42 7.91
C PHE A 123 -2.41 -6.16 9.02
N LYS A 124 -3.03 -6.37 10.20
CA LYS A 124 -2.37 -6.97 11.36
C LYS A 124 -1.75 -8.34 11.07
N THR A 125 -2.44 -9.17 10.29
CA THR A 125 -1.92 -10.49 9.87
C THR A 125 -0.69 -10.34 8.98
N LEU A 126 -0.71 -9.39 8.05
CA LEU A 126 0.42 -9.09 7.18
C LEU A 126 1.61 -8.56 8.00
N GLU A 127 1.39 -7.60 8.90
CA GLU A 127 2.43 -7.05 9.78
C GLU A 127 3.09 -8.15 10.64
N THR A 128 2.28 -9.00 11.26
CA THR A 128 2.75 -10.12 12.09
C THR A 128 3.60 -11.07 11.26
N GLY A 129 3.19 -11.35 10.02
CA GLY A 129 3.97 -12.19 9.13
C GLY A 129 5.29 -11.59 8.70
N LEU A 130 5.26 -10.32 8.32
CA LEU A 130 6.46 -9.59 7.94
C LEU A 130 7.46 -9.55 9.07
N SER A 131 7.05 -9.46 10.35
CA SER A 131 7.97 -9.45 11.50
C SER A 131 8.76 -10.76 11.71
N LYS A 132 8.33 -11.87 11.10
CA LYS A 132 9.02 -13.18 11.19
C LYS A 132 10.13 -13.35 10.13
N LEU A 133 10.20 -12.43 9.15
CA LEU A 133 11.19 -12.37 8.07
C LEU A 133 12.42 -11.56 8.45
#